data_AF-A0AA36MRS0-F1
#
_entry.id   AF-A0AA36MRS0-F1
#
_cell.length_a   1.000
_cell.length_b   1.000
_cell.length_c   1.000
_cell.angle_alpha   90.00
_cell.angle_beta   90.00
_cell.angle_gamma   90.00
#
_symmetry.space_group_name_H-M   'P 1'
#
loop_
_entity.id
_entity.type
_entity.pdbx_description
1 polymer ?
#
loop_
_entity_poly.entity_id
_entity_poly.type
_entity_poly.pdbx_seq_one_letter_code
_entity_poly.pdbx_strand_id
1 'polypeptide(L)'
;MFPLAWRPSCGCLVPGPAPQPRMGRRAAQKERPFRPLGYGNGKRESTTFAGWSNCYLGCNDPYGETLHSILSLVRAKYLTVDRFVSVVGSFVALQFLLVLKPKALHFFDMNPQQVLWAKMLCELIAISQTPQEFISRVFARPVRGFERRLGSGGFTGERLTHLNQHRFLRLAASKRWRDSTLQRLSASGRATYREVLMPLQEDEKPGWFTPQLLPCEDRRRFRAKARTGLGPQGRLPGDRFASMLYGEGWLTNQQTFHLVKCKLARTPITWTAGIDFTGAAPEDLIQGEERSRGERTLLFAMDMWSSHFARPLPRQSTLRWRNEGRLVAVQSITAEKHELVQELVGSDDLRWRSLSEWDSGELLPPHICQVGEVLHEGCRLEPGLGDLDAHPLLAERHCPGSQASFCLLSRRVLVPMVTFRCGGLCQSEVPLFGLTTMEETLHQQPACADAVVELLRLAGQSFGATAVALALPMAIASLCLACAAREEEEAPGGPVKLALGGLNDSLRCEG
;
A
#
# COMPACT_ATOMS: atom_id res chain seq x y z
N MET A 1 -57.62 20.31 -54.18
CA MET A 1 -57.64 21.60 -53.46
C MET A 1 -58.03 21.35 -52.03
N PHE A 2 -57.25 21.93 -51.11
CA PHE A 2 -57.40 22.13 -49.65
C PHE A 2 -56.18 21.66 -48.84
N PRO A 3 -55.71 22.49 -47.89
CA PRO A 3 -54.30 22.56 -47.54
C PRO A 3 -53.95 21.93 -46.19
N LEU A 4 -52.66 21.67 -46.04
CA LEU A 4 -51.96 21.44 -44.78
C LEU A 4 -52.19 22.59 -43.79
N ALA A 5 -52.62 22.26 -42.57
CA ALA A 5 -52.46 23.10 -41.39
C ALA A 5 -51.54 22.37 -40.40
N TRP A 6 -50.36 22.96 -40.18
CA TRP A 6 -49.40 22.57 -39.15
C TRP A 6 -49.79 23.26 -37.83
N ARG A 7 -49.83 22.53 -36.72
CA ARG A 7 -49.78 23.09 -35.36
C ARG A 7 -48.64 22.40 -34.60
N PRO A 8 -47.75 23.15 -33.92
CA PRO A 8 -46.83 22.57 -32.95
C PRO A 8 -47.51 22.52 -31.58
N SER A 9 -47.54 21.35 -30.96
CA SER A 9 -47.90 21.20 -29.54
C SER A 9 -46.64 21.19 -28.69
N CYS A 10 -46.41 22.26 -27.94
CA CYS A 10 -45.46 22.30 -26.83
C CYS A 10 -45.98 21.41 -25.69
N GLY A 11 -45.39 20.23 -25.52
CA GLY A 11 -45.60 19.38 -24.35
C GLY A 11 -44.62 19.77 -23.23
N CYS A 12 -45.10 20.40 -22.18
CA CYS A 12 -44.35 20.59 -20.94
C CYS A 12 -44.21 19.24 -20.22
N LEU A 13 -42.98 18.72 -20.15
CA LEU A 13 -42.63 17.57 -19.30
C LEU A 13 -42.64 18.03 -17.83
N VAL A 14 -43.61 17.55 -17.06
CA VAL A 14 -43.63 17.69 -15.60
C VAL A 14 -42.56 16.74 -15.02
N PRO A 15 -41.56 17.23 -14.28
CA PRO A 15 -40.58 16.37 -13.63
C PRO A 15 -41.28 15.53 -12.56
N GLY A 16 -41.25 14.21 -12.73
CA GLY A 16 -41.72 13.27 -11.71
C GLY A 16 -40.89 13.40 -10.42
N PRO A 17 -41.48 13.08 -9.25
CA PRO A 17 -40.78 13.18 -7.98
C PRO A 17 -39.54 12.27 -7.98
N ALA A 18 -38.39 12.85 -7.65
CA ALA A 18 -37.16 12.10 -7.49
C ALA A 18 -37.37 10.96 -6.47
N PRO A 19 -36.96 9.72 -6.78
CA PRO A 19 -37.13 8.59 -5.88
C PRO A 19 -36.44 8.90 -4.56
N GLN A 20 -37.22 8.98 -3.48
CA GLN A 20 -36.66 9.15 -2.15
C GLN A 20 -35.79 7.93 -1.83
N PRO A 21 -34.52 8.11 -1.41
CA PRO A 21 -33.68 7.00 -1.00
C PRO A 21 -34.37 6.32 0.19
N ARG A 22 -34.80 5.07 -0.01
CA ARG A 22 -35.33 4.22 1.05
C ARG A 22 -34.31 4.22 2.19
N MET A 23 -34.60 4.93 3.28
CA MET A 23 -33.86 4.81 4.53
C MET A 23 -34.10 3.40 5.05
N GLY A 24 -33.28 2.45 4.58
CA GLY A 24 -33.26 1.10 5.10
C GLY A 24 -33.07 1.17 6.60
N ARG A 25 -33.99 0.57 7.36
CA ARG A 25 -33.79 0.26 8.78
C ARG A 25 -32.36 -0.26 8.91
N ARG A 26 -31.55 0.33 9.80
CA ARG A 26 -30.24 -0.23 10.17
C ARG A 26 -30.48 -1.70 10.50
N ALA A 27 -30.05 -2.60 9.62
CA ALA A 27 -30.06 -4.02 9.93
C ALA A 27 -29.30 -4.16 11.24
N ALA A 28 -29.96 -4.73 12.25
CA ALA A 28 -29.29 -5.06 13.49
C ALA A 28 -28.05 -5.88 13.13
N GLN A 29 -26.87 -5.47 13.61
CA GLN A 29 -25.64 -6.23 13.39
C GLN A 29 -25.88 -7.65 13.87
N LYS A 30 -25.68 -8.65 13.01
CA LYS A 30 -25.85 -10.04 13.40
C LYS A 30 -24.74 -10.41 14.36
N GLU A 31 -25.11 -10.60 15.62
CA GLU A 31 -24.30 -11.31 16.59
C GLU A 31 -24.58 -12.81 16.46
N ARG A 32 -23.54 -13.62 16.48
CA ARG A 32 -23.66 -15.08 16.52
C ARG A 32 -23.10 -15.60 17.83
N PRO A 33 -23.70 -16.65 18.43
CA PRO A 33 -23.09 -17.35 19.56
C PRO A 33 -21.64 -17.71 19.22
N PHE A 34 -20.73 -17.59 20.18
CA PHE A 34 -19.35 -18.01 19.96
C PHE A 34 -19.33 -19.48 19.54
N ARG A 35 -18.95 -19.69 18.29
CA ARG A 35 -18.38 -20.95 17.82
C ARG A 35 -16.90 -20.66 17.60
N PRO A 36 -16.02 -21.58 17.98
CA PRO A 36 -14.65 -21.45 17.56
C PRO A 36 -14.59 -21.39 16.03
N LEU A 37 -13.71 -20.55 15.51
CA LEU A 37 -13.52 -20.41 14.08
C LEU A 37 -13.14 -21.80 13.51
N GLY A 38 -13.89 -22.27 12.50
CA GLY A 38 -13.68 -23.59 11.87
C GLY A 38 -14.49 -24.79 12.42
N TYR A 39 -15.43 -24.60 13.36
CA TYR A 39 -16.24 -25.69 13.95
C TYR A 39 -17.29 -26.27 12.98
N GLY A 40 -17.21 -27.58 12.65
CA GLY A 40 -18.35 -28.37 12.16
C GLY A 40 -18.27 -29.11 10.81
N ASN A 41 -17.17 -29.11 10.04
CA ASN A 41 -17.21 -29.63 8.65
C ASN A 41 -16.42 -30.93 8.31
N GLY A 42 -16.22 -31.86 9.26
CA GLY A 42 -15.84 -33.27 9.00
C GLY A 42 -14.74 -33.61 7.95
N LYS A 43 -13.52 -33.93 8.43
CA LYS A 43 -12.30 -34.48 7.72
C LYS A 43 -11.47 -33.44 6.93
N ARG A 44 -10.13 -33.44 6.82
CA ARG A 44 -8.96 -34.29 7.21
C ARG A 44 -7.85 -33.29 7.64
N GLU A 45 -7.16 -33.51 8.76
CA GLU A 45 -5.98 -32.70 9.14
C GLU A 45 -4.90 -32.87 8.06
N SER A 46 -4.47 -31.76 7.43
CA SER A 46 -3.32 -31.77 6.53
C SER A 46 -2.06 -31.56 7.38
N THR A 47 -1.28 -32.63 7.58
CA THR A 47 -0.19 -32.66 8.57
C THR A 47 1.20 -32.38 8.01
N THR A 48 1.37 -32.12 6.71
CA THR A 48 2.70 -31.93 6.09
C THR A 48 2.74 -30.83 5.03
N PHE A 49 2.45 -29.59 5.43
CA PHE A 49 2.80 -28.40 4.64
C PHE A 49 4.24 -27.98 4.95
N ALA A 50 5.22 -28.62 4.30
CA ALA A 50 6.62 -28.30 4.46
C ALA A 50 7.35 -28.25 3.11
N GLY A 51 8.40 -27.44 3.02
CA GLY A 51 9.24 -27.35 1.84
C GLY A 51 8.80 -26.28 0.84
N TRP A 52 9.71 -25.95 -0.09
CA TRP A 52 9.50 -24.94 -1.13
C TRP A 52 8.37 -25.28 -2.09
N SER A 53 8.10 -26.59 -2.29
CA SER A 53 7.01 -27.03 -3.15
C SER A 53 5.63 -26.59 -2.66
N ASN A 54 5.49 -26.32 -1.36
CA ASN A 54 4.26 -25.92 -0.71
C ASN A 54 4.24 -24.42 -0.36
N CYS A 55 5.14 -23.62 -0.94
CA CYS A 55 5.17 -22.18 -0.71
C CYS A 55 4.22 -21.40 -1.63
N TYR A 56 3.56 -20.41 -1.05
CA TYR A 56 2.79 -19.40 -1.77
C TYR A 56 3.71 -18.22 -2.07
N LEU A 57 4.17 -18.11 -3.32
CA LEU A 57 5.21 -17.14 -3.70
C LEU A 57 4.66 -15.76 -4.11
N GLY A 58 3.34 -15.55 -3.99
CA GLY A 58 2.70 -14.27 -4.27
C GLY A 58 1.25 -14.27 -3.78
N CYS A 59 0.54 -13.20 -4.07
CA CYS A 59 -0.85 -13.01 -3.65
C CYS A 59 -1.78 -14.02 -4.33
N ASN A 60 -2.52 -14.78 -3.50
CA ASN A 60 -3.54 -15.71 -3.94
C ASN A 60 -4.95 -15.36 -3.42
N ASP A 61 -5.04 -14.34 -2.58
CA ASP A 61 -6.26 -13.97 -1.90
C ASP A 61 -7.25 -13.27 -2.83
N PRO A 62 -8.56 -13.41 -2.57
CA PRO A 62 -9.59 -12.60 -3.20
C PRO A 62 -9.33 -11.12 -2.87
N TYR A 63 -8.82 -10.36 -3.84
CA TYR A 63 -8.36 -8.99 -3.58
C TYR A 63 -9.50 -8.07 -3.13
N GLY A 64 -10.72 -8.24 -3.67
CA GLY A 64 -11.88 -7.46 -3.21
C GLY A 64 -12.35 -7.80 -1.79
N GLU A 65 -12.17 -9.05 -1.32
CA GLU A 65 -12.36 -9.38 0.10
C GLU A 65 -11.32 -8.70 0.97
N THR A 66 -10.06 -8.68 0.53
CA THR A 66 -8.98 -7.98 1.23
C THR A 66 -9.28 -6.49 1.39
N LEU A 67 -9.71 -5.83 0.31
CA LEU A 67 -10.09 -4.41 0.37
C LEU A 67 -11.33 -4.18 1.23
N HIS A 68 -12.34 -5.04 1.14
CA HIS A 68 -13.52 -4.95 2.00
C HIS A 68 -13.14 -5.08 3.49
N SER A 69 -12.23 -5.98 3.83
CA SER A 69 -11.71 -6.15 5.18
C SER A 69 -10.99 -4.90 5.66
N ILE A 70 -10.12 -4.31 4.82
CA ILE A 70 -9.45 -3.04 5.10
C ILE A 70 -10.46 -1.91 5.35
N LEU A 71 -11.46 -1.75 4.47
CA LEU A 71 -12.51 -0.74 4.63
C LEU A 71 -13.34 -0.96 5.90
N SER A 72 -13.62 -2.22 6.25
CA SER A 72 -14.34 -2.58 7.47
C SER A 72 -13.57 -2.20 8.73
N LEU A 73 -12.26 -2.42 8.74
CA LEU A 73 -11.37 -2.01 9.83
C LEU A 73 -11.30 -0.48 9.97
N VAL A 74 -11.18 0.25 8.85
CA VAL A 74 -11.20 1.72 8.83
C VAL A 74 -12.52 2.25 9.38
N ARG A 75 -13.65 1.73 8.88
CA ARG A 75 -15.01 2.10 9.33
C ARG A 75 -15.19 1.83 10.83
N ALA A 76 -14.68 0.71 11.33
CA ALA A 76 -14.74 0.34 12.74
C ALA A 76 -13.65 1.02 13.60
N LYS A 77 -12.84 1.90 13.01
CA LYS A 77 -11.77 2.68 13.66
C LYS A 77 -10.66 1.82 14.28
N TYR A 78 -10.39 0.65 13.70
CA TYR A 78 -9.24 -0.19 14.04
C TYR A 78 -8.00 0.23 13.26
N LEU A 79 -7.59 1.49 13.38
CA LEU A 79 -6.41 2.02 12.69
C LEU A 79 -5.13 1.80 13.50
N THR A 80 -5.21 1.88 14.82
CA THR A 80 -4.10 1.60 15.72
C THR A 80 -4.40 0.31 16.47
N VAL A 81 -3.47 -0.63 16.39
CA VAL A 81 -3.55 -1.93 17.06
C VAL A 81 -2.26 -2.14 17.83
N ASP A 82 -2.33 -2.78 18.99
CA ASP A 82 -1.13 -3.03 19.77
C ASP A 82 -0.30 -4.12 19.08
N ARG A 83 -0.97 -5.18 18.63
CA ARG A 83 -0.33 -6.30 17.92
C ARG A 83 -1.12 -6.68 16.68
N PHE A 84 -0.42 -6.79 15.55
CA PHE A 84 -0.96 -7.38 14.33
C PHE A 84 -0.27 -8.71 14.09
N VAL A 85 -1.03 -9.79 14.20
CA VAL A 85 -0.59 -11.17 14.03
C VAL A 85 -1.17 -11.67 12.71
N SER A 86 -0.33 -12.17 11.81
CA SER A 86 -0.77 -12.66 10.52
C SER A 86 -0.04 -13.92 10.13
N VAL A 87 -0.77 -14.88 9.58
CA VAL A 87 -0.14 -15.95 8.81
C VAL A 87 0.65 -15.31 7.67
N VAL A 88 1.80 -15.90 7.32
CA VAL A 88 2.57 -15.44 6.17
C VAL A 88 1.76 -15.75 4.92
N GLY A 89 1.50 -17.03 4.61
CA GLY A 89 0.71 -17.42 3.44
C GLY A 89 1.16 -16.65 2.19
N SER A 90 0.22 -16.06 1.46
CA SER A 90 0.47 -15.23 0.27
C SER A 90 1.11 -13.84 0.55
N PHE A 91 1.34 -13.54 1.83
CA PHE A 91 1.76 -12.27 2.41
C PHE A 91 0.78 -11.10 2.23
N VAL A 92 -0.52 -11.39 2.19
CA VAL A 92 -1.62 -10.39 2.15
C VAL A 92 -1.55 -9.38 3.30
N ALA A 93 -0.89 -9.73 4.41
CA ALA A 93 -0.63 -8.86 5.56
C ALA A 93 -0.09 -7.48 5.16
N LEU A 94 0.73 -7.39 4.11
CA LEU A 94 1.30 -6.14 3.61
C LEU A 94 0.21 -5.14 3.16
N GLN A 95 -0.94 -5.62 2.69
CA GLN A 95 -2.06 -4.77 2.30
C GLN A 95 -2.71 -4.09 3.50
N PHE A 96 -2.83 -4.81 4.63
CA PHE A 96 -3.36 -4.25 5.88
C PHE A 96 -2.46 -3.16 6.45
N LEU A 97 -1.16 -3.23 6.21
CA LEU A 97 -0.21 -2.19 6.60
C LEU A 97 -0.40 -0.86 5.85
N LEU A 98 -1.32 -0.74 4.89
CA LEU A 98 -1.71 0.56 4.36
C LEU A 98 -2.51 1.38 5.39
N VAL A 99 -3.41 0.73 6.13
CA VAL A 99 -4.29 1.41 7.09
C VAL A 99 -3.90 1.20 8.54
N LEU A 100 -3.34 0.03 8.87
CA LEU A 100 -3.00 -0.32 10.25
C LEU A 100 -1.70 0.35 10.69
N LYS A 101 -1.65 0.77 11.96
CA LYS A 101 -0.49 1.27 12.67
C LYS A 101 -0.21 0.35 13.87
N PRO A 102 0.34 -0.86 13.62
CA PRO A 102 0.65 -1.80 14.69
C PRO A 102 1.85 -1.33 15.52
N LYS A 103 1.81 -1.55 16.84
CA LYS A 103 3.00 -1.38 17.70
C LYS A 103 3.95 -2.57 17.62
N ALA A 104 3.44 -3.76 17.33
CA ALA A 104 4.21 -4.97 17.07
C ALA A 104 3.59 -5.79 15.92
N LEU A 105 4.46 -6.42 15.13
CA LEU A 105 4.11 -7.36 14.06
C LEU A 105 4.52 -8.77 14.46
N HIS A 106 3.64 -9.73 14.22
CA HIS A 106 3.96 -11.14 14.33
C HIS A 106 3.59 -11.87 13.05
N PHE A 107 4.57 -12.45 12.39
CA PHE A 107 4.37 -13.24 11.19
C PHE A 107 4.67 -14.70 11.47
N PHE A 108 3.77 -15.59 11.08
CA PHE A 108 3.91 -16.98 11.37
C PHE A 108 3.45 -17.88 10.24
N ASP A 109 4.02 -19.09 10.15
CA ASP A 109 3.55 -20.08 9.19
C ASP A 109 3.85 -21.51 9.66
N MET A 110 3.02 -22.46 9.25
CA MET A 110 3.28 -23.88 9.48
C MET A 110 4.41 -24.40 8.61
N ASN A 111 4.60 -23.81 7.42
CA ASN A 111 5.69 -24.14 6.52
C ASN A 111 6.91 -23.25 6.83
N PRO A 112 8.02 -23.78 7.38
CA PRO A 112 9.19 -22.96 7.71
C PRO A 112 9.78 -22.23 6.50
N GLN A 113 9.70 -22.83 5.31
CA GLN A 113 10.16 -22.23 4.06
C GLN A 113 9.33 -20.99 3.69
N GLN A 114 8.05 -20.94 4.05
CA GLN A 114 7.20 -19.76 3.83
C GLN A 114 7.66 -18.57 4.68
N VAL A 115 8.11 -18.83 5.91
CA VAL A 115 8.72 -17.79 6.78
C VAL A 115 10.04 -17.29 6.20
N LEU A 116 10.90 -18.18 5.70
CA LEU A 116 12.15 -17.79 5.04
C LEU A 116 11.89 -16.95 3.78
N TRP A 117 10.89 -17.33 2.98
CA TRP A 117 10.42 -16.57 1.82
C TRP A 117 10.01 -15.15 2.22
N ALA A 118 9.16 -14.99 3.24
CA ALA A 118 8.72 -13.67 3.68
C ALA A 118 9.83 -12.81 4.29
N LYS A 119 10.77 -13.41 5.03
CA LYS A 119 11.97 -12.70 5.51
C LYS A 119 12.77 -12.14 4.33
N MET A 120 13.02 -12.97 3.31
CA MET A 120 13.71 -12.54 2.09
C MET A 120 12.93 -11.44 1.35
N LEU A 121 11.59 -11.53 1.25
CA LEU A 121 10.75 -10.46 0.69
C LEU A 121 10.87 -9.14 1.48
N CYS A 122 10.86 -9.18 2.81
CA CYS A 122 11.07 -8.00 3.65
C CYS A 122 12.45 -7.37 3.41
N GLU A 123 13.50 -8.18 3.23
CA GLU A 123 14.83 -7.67 2.83
C GLU A 123 14.79 -7.01 1.45
N LEU A 124 14.13 -7.61 0.45
CA LEU A 124 13.94 -7.01 -0.88
C LEU A 124 13.22 -5.67 -0.81
N ILE A 125 12.19 -5.55 0.03
CA ILE A 125 11.48 -4.28 0.29
C ILE A 125 12.43 -3.27 0.92
N ALA A 126 13.20 -3.66 1.94
CA ALA A 126 14.14 -2.78 2.63
C ALA A 126 15.20 -2.20 1.68
N ILE A 127 15.75 -3.02 0.79
CA ILE A 127 16.82 -2.59 -0.13
C ILE A 127 16.30 -1.85 -1.38
N SER A 128 15.00 -1.92 -1.68
CA SER A 128 14.41 -1.26 -2.85
C SER A 128 13.91 0.14 -2.51
N GLN A 129 14.18 1.12 -3.37
CA GLN A 129 13.72 2.49 -3.15
C GLN A 129 12.33 2.75 -3.73
N THR A 130 11.96 2.03 -4.78
CA THR A 130 10.69 2.21 -5.51
C THR A 130 10.01 0.87 -5.74
N PRO A 131 8.69 0.85 -6.01
CA PRO A 131 8.01 -0.41 -6.37
C PRO A 131 8.58 -1.00 -7.68
N GLN A 132 9.06 -0.17 -8.61
CA GLN A 132 9.78 -0.63 -9.81
C GLN A 132 11.07 -1.37 -9.45
N GLU A 133 11.87 -0.85 -8.51
CA GLU A 133 13.09 -1.52 -8.06
C GLU A 133 12.77 -2.84 -7.38
N PHE A 134 11.74 -2.88 -6.53
CA PHE A 134 11.30 -4.11 -5.86
C PHE A 134 10.96 -5.20 -6.89
N ILE A 135 10.09 -4.91 -7.86
CA ILE A 135 9.75 -5.85 -8.93
C ILE A 135 10.98 -6.18 -9.79
N SER A 136 11.86 -5.21 -10.04
CA SER A 136 13.09 -5.46 -10.80
C SER A 136 14.01 -6.45 -10.10
N ARG A 137 14.03 -6.48 -8.76
CA ARG A 137 14.78 -7.48 -7.99
C ARG A 137 14.10 -8.84 -7.99
N VAL A 138 12.78 -8.89 -7.80
CA VAL A 138 12.02 -10.15 -7.83
C VAL A 138 12.20 -10.88 -9.16
N PHE A 139 12.12 -10.15 -10.28
CA PHE A 139 12.20 -10.72 -11.63
C PHE A 139 13.58 -10.60 -12.29
N ALA A 140 14.56 -10.01 -11.62
CA ALA A 140 15.86 -9.64 -12.19
C ALA A 140 15.75 -8.90 -13.55
N ARG A 141 14.72 -8.07 -13.77
CA ARG A 141 14.46 -7.39 -15.06
C ARG A 141 14.15 -5.91 -14.81
N PRO A 142 14.74 -4.97 -15.56
CA PRO A 142 14.61 -3.54 -15.26
C PRO A 142 13.23 -3.00 -15.63
N VAL A 143 12.31 -2.88 -14.67
CA VAL A 143 10.94 -2.35 -14.89
C VAL A 143 10.97 -0.96 -15.49
N ARG A 144 11.72 -0.02 -14.89
CA ARG A 144 11.86 1.35 -15.41
C ARG A 144 12.44 1.41 -16.84
N GLY A 145 13.31 0.45 -17.18
CA GLY A 145 13.84 0.34 -18.54
C GLY A 145 12.80 -0.15 -19.53
N PHE A 146 11.93 -1.08 -19.10
CA PHE A 146 10.81 -1.58 -19.88
C PHE A 146 9.74 -0.50 -20.09
N GLU A 147 9.28 0.17 -19.03
CA GLU A 147 8.25 1.22 -19.10
C GLU A 147 8.68 2.40 -19.98
N ARG A 148 9.94 2.84 -19.88
CA ARG A 148 10.45 3.90 -20.78
C ARG A 148 10.37 3.51 -22.26
N ARG A 149 10.66 2.25 -22.61
CA ARG A 149 10.59 1.78 -23.99
C ARG A 149 9.16 1.67 -24.52
N LEU A 150 8.20 1.35 -23.65
CA LEU A 150 6.78 1.41 -24.01
C LEU A 150 6.38 2.85 -24.35
N GLY A 151 6.77 3.81 -23.50
CA GLY A 151 6.45 5.23 -23.69
C GLY A 151 7.09 5.88 -24.92
N SER A 152 8.26 5.44 -25.35
CA SER A 152 8.93 5.94 -26.57
C SER A 152 8.19 5.60 -27.87
N GLY A 153 7.19 4.70 -27.83
CA GLY A 153 6.35 4.35 -28.97
C GLY A 153 5.23 5.34 -29.30
N GLY A 154 5.21 6.52 -28.67
CA GLY A 154 4.20 7.58 -28.92
C GLY A 154 3.07 7.67 -27.89
N PHE A 155 3.04 6.77 -26.91
CA PHE A 155 2.10 6.81 -25.79
C PHE A 155 2.86 7.10 -24.49
N THR A 156 3.10 8.37 -24.19
CA THR A 156 3.76 8.78 -22.94
C THR A 156 2.99 8.25 -21.73
N GLY A 157 3.65 7.45 -20.87
CA GLY A 157 3.09 7.01 -19.58
C GLY A 157 2.69 5.55 -19.47
N GLU A 158 2.95 4.70 -20.47
CA GLU A 158 2.64 3.26 -20.35
C GLU A 158 3.46 2.57 -19.23
N ARG A 159 2.74 2.06 -18.22
CA ARG A 159 3.28 1.29 -17.11
C ARG A 159 3.30 -0.21 -17.41
N LEU A 160 4.09 -0.96 -16.64
CA LEU A 160 3.97 -2.42 -16.62
C LEU A 160 2.60 -2.79 -16.05
N THR A 161 1.80 -3.48 -16.85
CA THR A 161 0.44 -3.92 -16.53
C THR A 161 0.25 -5.39 -16.89
N HIS A 162 -0.91 -5.95 -16.52
CA HIS A 162 -1.25 -7.31 -16.87
C HIS A 162 -1.35 -7.55 -18.39
N LEU A 163 -1.60 -6.51 -19.20
CA LEU A 163 -1.68 -6.59 -20.66
C LEU A 163 -0.31 -6.77 -21.31
N ASN A 164 0.74 -6.15 -20.75
CA ASN A 164 2.08 -6.13 -21.35
C ASN A 164 3.13 -6.92 -20.55
N GLN A 165 2.80 -7.48 -19.38
CA GLN A 165 3.75 -8.23 -18.54
C GLN A 165 4.39 -9.44 -19.21
N HIS A 166 3.73 -10.07 -20.19
CA HIS A 166 4.34 -11.16 -20.97
C HIS A 166 5.56 -10.68 -21.77
N ARG A 167 5.55 -9.44 -22.29
CA ARG A 167 6.69 -8.83 -22.97
C ARG A 167 7.82 -8.53 -22.00
N PHE A 168 7.47 -8.10 -20.79
CA PHE A 168 8.44 -7.90 -19.70
C PHE A 168 9.12 -9.22 -19.30
N LEU A 169 8.35 -10.29 -19.09
CA LEU A 169 8.87 -11.59 -18.69
C LEU A 169 9.77 -12.23 -19.76
N ARG A 170 9.54 -11.95 -21.05
CA ARG A 170 10.41 -12.36 -22.16
C ARG A 170 11.79 -11.67 -22.19
N LEU A 171 11.99 -10.61 -21.41
CA LEU A 171 13.32 -10.02 -21.28
C LEU A 171 14.26 -11.02 -20.59
N ALA A 172 15.52 -11.07 -20.99
CA ALA A 172 16.51 -11.87 -20.28
C ALA A 172 16.69 -11.35 -18.84
N ALA A 173 16.82 -12.27 -17.88
CA ALA A 173 17.19 -11.92 -16.51
C ALA A 173 18.57 -11.24 -16.50
N SER A 174 18.64 -10.08 -15.86
CA SER A 174 19.82 -9.24 -15.76
C SER A 174 20.75 -9.73 -14.65
N LYS A 175 21.93 -10.19 -15.03
CA LYS A 175 23.01 -10.55 -14.10
C LYS A 175 23.32 -9.41 -13.11
N ARG A 176 23.37 -8.17 -13.59
CA ARG A 176 23.57 -6.97 -12.75
C ARG A 176 22.52 -6.86 -11.63
N TRP A 177 21.24 -7.09 -11.94
CA TRP A 177 20.18 -7.05 -10.92
C TRP A 177 20.31 -8.19 -9.91
N ARG A 178 20.68 -9.39 -10.35
CA ARG A 178 20.93 -10.54 -9.46
C ARG A 178 22.11 -10.28 -8.53
N ASP A 179 23.26 -9.93 -9.08
CA ASP A 179 24.49 -9.72 -8.32
C ASP A 179 24.32 -8.60 -7.29
N SER A 180 23.75 -7.47 -7.71
CA SER A 180 23.44 -6.34 -6.83
C SER A 180 22.43 -6.71 -5.73
N THR A 181 21.47 -7.58 -6.03
CA THR A 181 20.49 -8.04 -5.03
C THR A 181 21.15 -8.99 -4.02
N LEU A 182 21.86 -10.01 -4.50
CA LEU A 182 22.56 -10.97 -3.65
C LEU A 182 23.57 -10.28 -2.74
N GLN A 183 24.32 -9.29 -3.21
CA GLN A 183 25.27 -8.54 -2.39
C GLN A 183 24.62 -7.78 -1.22
N ARG A 184 23.33 -7.44 -1.31
CA ARG A 184 22.61 -6.64 -0.30
C ARG A 184 21.70 -7.46 0.61
N LEU A 185 21.47 -8.74 0.28
CA LEU A 185 20.71 -9.66 1.10
C LEU A 185 21.61 -10.29 2.20
N SER A 186 20.99 -10.68 3.30
CA SER A 186 21.60 -11.48 4.37
C SER A 186 22.03 -12.87 3.84
N ALA A 187 22.79 -13.64 4.62
CA ALA A 187 23.17 -14.99 4.22
C ALA A 187 21.95 -15.90 3.98
N SER A 188 20.95 -15.82 4.87
CA SER A 188 19.70 -16.56 4.72
C SER A 188 18.89 -16.04 3.52
N GLY A 189 18.75 -14.72 3.36
CA GLY A 189 18.07 -14.11 2.22
C GLY A 189 18.72 -14.49 0.88
N ARG A 190 20.06 -14.53 0.79
CA ARG A 190 20.79 -14.99 -0.39
C ARG A 190 20.50 -16.45 -0.72
N ALA A 191 20.47 -17.33 0.29
CA ALA A 191 20.17 -18.74 0.09
C ALA A 191 18.74 -18.92 -0.46
N THR A 192 17.76 -18.27 0.16
CA THR A 192 16.36 -18.27 -0.32
C THR A 192 16.21 -17.66 -1.71
N TYR A 193 16.90 -16.55 -2.01
CA TYR A 193 16.84 -15.91 -3.33
C TYR A 193 17.37 -16.84 -4.43
N ARG A 194 18.49 -17.54 -4.18
CA ARG A 194 19.07 -18.50 -5.13
C ARG A 194 18.19 -19.72 -5.33
N GLU A 195 17.64 -20.26 -4.25
CA GLU A 195 16.81 -21.45 -4.28
C GLU A 195 15.45 -21.19 -4.94
N VAL A 196 14.88 -19.99 -4.74
CA VAL A 196 13.50 -19.70 -5.14
C VAL A 196 13.40 -18.78 -6.35
N LEU A 197 13.99 -17.59 -6.28
CA LEU A 197 13.78 -16.58 -7.31
C LEU A 197 14.61 -16.83 -8.57
N MET A 198 15.85 -17.32 -8.45
CA MET A 198 16.68 -17.56 -9.62
C MET A 198 16.07 -18.60 -10.58
N PRO A 199 15.58 -19.78 -10.12
CA PRO A 199 14.86 -20.72 -10.98
C PRO A 199 13.66 -20.09 -11.70
N LEU A 200 12.80 -19.34 -10.98
CA LEU A 200 11.66 -18.66 -11.59
C LEU A 200 12.06 -17.62 -12.63
N GLN A 201 13.20 -16.96 -12.43
CA GLN A 201 13.70 -15.95 -13.37
C GLN A 201 14.21 -16.57 -14.67
N GLU A 202 14.56 -17.86 -14.66
CA GLU A 202 15.11 -18.67 -15.76
C GLU A 202 14.05 -19.54 -16.43
N ASP A 203 12.77 -19.34 -16.09
CA ASP A 203 11.64 -20.15 -16.53
C ASP A 203 11.79 -21.65 -16.20
N GLU A 204 12.61 -21.97 -15.19
CA GLU A 204 12.61 -23.30 -14.60
C GLU A 204 11.27 -23.53 -13.92
N LYS A 205 10.74 -24.75 -14.05
CA LYS A 205 9.46 -25.15 -13.47
C LYS A 205 9.71 -26.11 -12.32
N PRO A 206 10.23 -25.61 -11.19
CA PRO A 206 10.31 -26.44 -10.01
C PRO A 206 8.89 -26.89 -9.65
N GLY A 207 8.76 -28.07 -9.03
CA GLY A 207 7.47 -28.68 -8.66
C GLY A 207 6.71 -27.93 -7.55
N TRP A 208 6.68 -26.61 -7.61
CA TRP A 208 6.07 -25.71 -6.64
C TRP A 208 4.60 -25.49 -6.94
N PHE A 209 3.84 -25.26 -5.87
CA PHE A 209 2.42 -24.88 -5.91
C PHE A 209 2.19 -23.59 -6.72
N THR A 210 3.20 -22.73 -6.75
CA THR A 210 3.24 -21.49 -7.54
C THR A 210 4.26 -21.63 -8.69
N PRO A 211 3.93 -22.31 -9.80
CA PRO A 211 4.90 -22.54 -10.87
C PRO A 211 5.10 -21.32 -11.79
N GLN A 212 4.28 -20.29 -11.66
CA GLN A 212 4.44 -19.03 -12.39
C GLN A 212 4.20 -17.85 -11.44
N LEU A 213 5.19 -16.98 -11.27
CA LEU A 213 5.01 -15.72 -10.56
C LEU A 213 4.87 -14.59 -11.58
N LEU A 214 3.85 -13.74 -11.42
CA LEU A 214 3.59 -12.61 -12.30
C LEU A 214 3.83 -11.27 -11.60
N PRO A 215 4.31 -10.23 -12.30
CA PRO A 215 4.37 -8.90 -11.72
C PRO A 215 2.98 -8.36 -11.39
N CYS A 216 2.04 -8.44 -12.33
CA CYS A 216 0.71 -7.82 -12.25
C CYS A 216 -0.40 -8.87 -12.19
N GLU A 217 -1.48 -8.56 -11.49
CA GLU A 217 -2.67 -9.41 -11.44
C GLU A 217 -3.46 -9.34 -12.75
N ASP A 218 -3.80 -10.49 -13.34
CA ASP A 218 -4.67 -10.53 -14.52
C ASP A 218 -6.03 -11.09 -14.13
N ARG A 219 -6.96 -10.18 -13.82
CA ARG A 219 -8.29 -10.57 -13.31
C ARG A 219 -9.13 -11.36 -14.31
N ARG A 220 -8.81 -11.26 -15.60
CA ARG A 220 -9.49 -12.00 -16.68
C ARG A 220 -9.18 -13.49 -16.61
N ARG A 221 -8.10 -13.89 -15.92
CA ARG A 221 -7.75 -15.30 -15.71
C ARG A 221 -8.60 -15.98 -14.65
N PHE A 222 -9.28 -15.22 -13.77
CA PHE A 222 -10.17 -15.81 -12.78
C PHE A 222 -11.48 -16.26 -13.42
N ARG A 223 -11.89 -17.49 -13.09
CA ARG A 223 -13.09 -18.14 -13.63
C ARG A 223 -14.26 -18.14 -12.66
N ALA A 224 -14.00 -17.85 -11.39
CA ALA A 224 -14.97 -17.95 -10.33
C ALA A 224 -15.00 -16.66 -9.51
N LYS A 225 -16.18 -16.38 -8.96
CA LYS A 225 -16.40 -15.28 -8.04
C LYS A 225 -16.12 -15.73 -6.61
N ALA A 226 -15.65 -14.80 -5.81
CA ALA A 226 -15.67 -14.95 -4.37
C ALA A 226 -17.11 -15.22 -3.91
N ARG A 227 -17.28 -16.14 -2.95
CA ARG A 227 -18.60 -16.48 -2.41
C ARG A 227 -19.28 -15.27 -1.76
N THR A 228 -18.48 -14.31 -1.30
CA THR A 228 -18.91 -13.02 -0.76
C THR A 228 -19.46 -12.05 -1.80
N GLY A 229 -19.28 -12.32 -3.10
CA GLY A 229 -19.66 -11.44 -4.19
C GLY A 229 -18.72 -10.24 -4.42
N LEU A 230 -17.62 -10.14 -3.67
CA LEU A 230 -16.67 -9.02 -3.71
C LEU A 230 -15.57 -9.21 -4.77
N GLY A 231 -15.95 -9.61 -5.98
CA GLY A 231 -15.02 -9.83 -7.10
C GLY A 231 -14.55 -11.30 -7.26
N PRO A 232 -13.39 -11.54 -7.89
CA PRO A 232 -12.85 -12.87 -8.13
C PRO A 232 -12.56 -13.68 -6.85
N GLN A 233 -12.68 -15.01 -6.91
CA GLN A 233 -12.49 -15.95 -5.79
C GLN A 233 -11.04 -16.05 -5.26
N GLY A 234 -10.13 -15.20 -5.73
CA GLY A 234 -8.70 -15.47 -5.58
C GLY A 234 -8.30 -16.70 -6.40
N ARG A 235 -7.07 -17.15 -6.20
CA ARG A 235 -6.45 -18.19 -7.05
C ARG A 235 -6.76 -19.57 -6.51
N LEU A 236 -7.21 -20.45 -7.40
CA LEU A 236 -7.40 -21.86 -7.10
C LEU A 236 -6.08 -22.62 -7.33
N PRO A 237 -5.83 -23.74 -6.62
CA PRO A 237 -4.65 -24.58 -6.82
C PRO A 237 -4.36 -24.94 -8.30
N GLY A 238 -5.41 -25.08 -9.12
CA GLY A 238 -5.31 -25.41 -10.53
C GLY A 238 -4.91 -24.26 -11.46
N ASP A 239 -4.88 -23.01 -10.97
CA ASP A 239 -4.59 -21.83 -11.80
C ASP A 239 -3.12 -21.75 -12.21
N ARG A 240 -2.21 -22.32 -11.39
CA ARG A 240 -0.76 -22.44 -11.65
C ARG A 240 -0.04 -21.09 -11.81
N PHE A 241 -0.52 -20.02 -11.20
CA PHE A 241 0.22 -18.76 -11.12
C PHE A 241 0.03 -18.09 -9.73
N ALA A 242 0.92 -17.19 -9.30
CA ALA A 242 0.70 -16.13 -8.27
C ALA A 242 1.04 -14.73 -8.86
N SER A 243 0.69 -13.63 -8.18
CA SER A 243 1.09 -12.27 -8.58
C SER A 243 1.68 -11.49 -7.43
N MET A 244 2.61 -10.59 -7.72
CA MET A 244 3.13 -9.63 -6.75
C MET A 244 2.20 -8.42 -6.53
N LEU A 245 1.14 -8.29 -7.34
CA LEU A 245 0.20 -7.16 -7.34
C LEU A 245 0.87 -5.82 -7.69
N TYR A 246 1.87 -5.81 -8.59
CA TYR A 246 2.45 -4.56 -9.08
C TYR A 246 1.39 -3.68 -9.75
N GLY A 247 1.37 -2.40 -9.38
CA GLY A 247 0.32 -1.47 -9.78
C GLY A 247 -0.91 -1.47 -8.87
N GLU A 248 -0.93 -2.28 -7.80
CA GLU A 248 -2.05 -2.40 -6.87
C GLU A 248 -1.61 -2.45 -5.41
N GLY A 249 -2.53 -2.07 -4.50
CA GLY A 249 -2.29 -2.05 -3.07
C GLY A 249 -1.01 -1.32 -2.66
N TRP A 250 -0.16 -2.00 -1.88
CA TRP A 250 1.13 -1.45 -1.44
C TRP A 250 2.18 -1.29 -2.55
N LEU A 251 1.94 -1.84 -3.74
CA LEU A 251 2.78 -1.64 -4.94
C LEU A 251 2.15 -0.72 -5.99
N THR A 252 1.04 -0.05 -5.67
CA THR A 252 0.38 0.90 -6.58
C THR A 252 1.30 2.05 -6.97
N ASN A 253 1.98 2.64 -5.99
CA ASN A 253 2.79 3.83 -6.19
C ASN A 253 3.89 3.96 -5.13
N GLN A 254 4.73 4.98 -5.30
CA GLN A 254 5.87 5.24 -4.42
C GLN A 254 5.46 5.47 -2.96
N GLN A 255 4.32 6.13 -2.72
CA GLN A 255 3.87 6.49 -1.38
C GLN A 255 3.39 5.25 -0.62
N THR A 256 2.55 4.41 -1.23
CA THR A 256 2.05 3.19 -0.57
C THR A 256 3.19 2.20 -0.31
N PHE A 257 4.13 2.09 -1.25
CA PHE A 257 5.36 1.30 -1.07
C PHE A 257 6.19 1.82 0.11
N HIS A 258 6.46 3.13 0.15
CA HIS A 258 7.25 3.76 1.21
C HIS A 258 6.57 3.60 2.57
N LEU A 259 5.24 3.74 2.64
CA LEU A 259 4.46 3.57 3.87
C LEU A 259 4.65 2.17 4.46
N VAL A 260 4.50 1.13 3.63
CA VAL A 260 4.68 -0.26 4.08
C VAL A 260 6.15 -0.53 4.44
N LYS A 261 7.10 -0.08 3.62
CA LYS A 261 8.54 -0.17 3.90
C LYS A 261 8.90 0.44 5.26
N CYS A 262 8.40 1.64 5.55
CA CYS A 262 8.65 2.31 6.83
C CYS A 262 8.02 1.60 8.02
N LYS A 263 6.82 1.02 7.87
CA LYS A 263 6.19 0.23 8.94
C LYS A 263 6.98 -1.04 9.23
N LEU A 264 7.39 -1.77 8.19
CA LEU A 264 8.24 -2.96 8.37
C LEU A 264 9.60 -2.62 9.01
N ALA A 265 10.17 -1.45 8.70
CA ALA A 265 11.47 -1.04 9.26
C ALA A 265 11.39 -0.55 10.72
N ARG A 266 10.26 0.03 11.14
CA ARG A 266 10.12 0.70 12.45
C ARG A 266 9.35 -0.13 13.48
N THR A 267 8.49 -1.04 13.04
CA THR A 267 7.69 -1.86 13.94
C THR A 267 8.46 -3.14 14.25
N PRO A 268 8.66 -3.51 15.54
CA PRO A 268 9.22 -4.79 15.92
C PRO A 268 8.50 -5.96 15.24
N ILE A 269 9.26 -6.89 14.66
CA ILE A 269 8.73 -8.05 13.95
C ILE A 269 9.24 -9.34 14.59
N THR A 270 8.32 -10.18 15.04
CA THR A 270 8.61 -11.54 15.50
C THR A 270 8.18 -12.54 14.42
N TRP A 271 8.98 -13.58 14.23
CA TRP A 271 8.76 -14.61 13.21
C TRP A 271 8.71 -15.99 13.84
N THR A 272 7.64 -16.73 13.61
CA THR A 272 7.53 -18.12 14.09
C THR A 272 7.28 -19.07 12.93
N ALA A 273 8.04 -20.17 12.89
CA ALA A 273 8.00 -21.17 11.84
C ALA A 273 7.64 -22.54 12.40
N GLY A 274 7.07 -23.41 11.58
CA GLY A 274 6.79 -24.80 11.96
C GLY A 274 5.64 -24.91 12.96
N ILE A 275 4.75 -23.93 12.97
CA ILE A 275 3.61 -23.94 13.87
C ILE A 275 2.57 -24.92 13.35
N ASP A 276 2.23 -25.90 14.16
CA ASP A 276 1.04 -26.70 13.93
C ASP A 276 -0.20 -25.84 14.21
N PHE A 277 -0.83 -25.32 13.16
CA PHE A 277 -2.07 -24.54 13.29
C PHE A 277 -3.18 -25.30 14.03
N THR A 278 -3.19 -26.64 13.97
CA THR A 278 -4.14 -27.46 14.71
C THR A 278 -3.79 -27.56 16.19
N GLY A 279 -2.55 -27.28 16.60
CA GLY A 279 -2.13 -27.29 18.01
C GLY A 279 -2.04 -25.90 18.65
N ALA A 280 -1.84 -24.85 17.84
CA ALA A 280 -1.40 -23.55 18.31
C ALA A 280 -2.53 -22.65 18.80
N ALA A 281 -2.40 -22.17 20.03
CA ALA A 281 -3.15 -21.06 20.58
C ALA A 281 -2.48 -19.71 20.21
N PRO A 282 -3.18 -18.56 20.29
CA PRO A 282 -2.57 -17.25 20.08
C PRO A 282 -1.39 -17.00 21.02
N GLU A 283 -1.41 -17.61 22.21
CA GLU A 283 -0.29 -17.56 23.15
C GLU A 283 0.95 -18.28 22.61
N ASP A 284 0.78 -19.38 21.88
CA ASP A 284 1.89 -20.10 21.22
C ASP A 284 2.54 -19.27 20.11
N LEU A 285 1.75 -18.38 19.51
CA LEU A 285 2.20 -17.41 18.53
C LEU A 285 2.85 -16.18 19.17
N ILE A 286 2.72 -15.97 20.48
CA ILE A 286 3.26 -14.77 21.16
C ILE A 286 4.33 -15.17 22.20
N GLN A 287 4.82 -16.41 22.15
CA GLN A 287 5.84 -16.89 23.09
C GLN A 287 7.10 -16.01 23.05
N GLY A 288 7.55 -15.57 24.23
CA GLY A 288 8.84 -14.89 24.42
C GLY A 288 8.78 -13.37 24.61
N GLU A 289 7.64 -12.72 24.38
CA GLU A 289 7.44 -11.33 24.81
C GLU A 289 6.52 -11.32 26.02
N GLU A 290 7.04 -10.90 27.18
CA GLU A 290 6.18 -10.49 28.29
C GLU A 290 5.16 -9.52 27.72
N ARG A 291 3.90 -9.94 27.71
CA ARG A 291 2.78 -9.12 27.26
C ARG A 291 2.89 -7.79 28.00
N SER A 292 3.30 -6.74 27.29
CA SER A 292 3.52 -5.47 27.94
C SER A 292 2.19 -5.06 28.58
N ARG A 293 2.21 -4.82 29.91
CA ARG A 293 1.01 -4.40 30.65
C ARG A 293 0.36 -3.24 29.89
N GLY A 294 -0.83 -3.46 29.32
CA GLY A 294 -1.57 -2.44 28.59
C GLY A 294 -1.81 -2.69 27.09
N GLU A 295 -1.39 -3.83 26.52
CA GLU A 295 -1.90 -4.24 25.19
C GLU A 295 -3.43 -4.47 25.26
N ARG A 296 -4.19 -3.71 24.46
CA ARG A 296 -5.66 -3.69 24.46
C ARG A 296 -6.27 -4.15 23.15
N THR A 297 -5.54 -4.19 22.04
CA THR A 297 -6.10 -4.60 20.74
C THR A 297 -5.17 -5.54 19.99
N LEU A 298 -5.64 -6.78 19.84
CA LEU A 298 -5.02 -7.81 19.00
C LEU A 298 -5.83 -7.94 17.71
N LEU A 299 -5.18 -7.73 16.56
CA LEU A 299 -5.76 -8.03 15.26
C LEU A 299 -5.06 -9.26 14.70
N PHE A 300 -5.84 -10.28 14.39
CA PHE A 300 -5.37 -11.56 13.89
C PHE A 300 -5.90 -11.79 12.49
N ALA A 301 -5.01 -11.91 11.51
CA ALA A 301 -5.36 -12.17 10.11
C ALA A 301 -4.95 -13.58 9.69
N MET A 302 -5.89 -14.34 9.14
CA MET A 302 -5.64 -15.69 8.66
C MET A 302 -6.58 -16.05 7.50
N ASP A 303 -6.02 -16.57 6.41
CA ASP A 303 -6.70 -16.92 5.17
C ASP A 303 -7.49 -18.25 5.23
N MET A 304 -7.46 -18.94 6.38
CA MET A 304 -7.85 -20.35 6.47
C MET A 304 -8.62 -20.75 7.73
N TRP A 305 -9.25 -19.81 8.44
CA TRP A 305 -10.09 -20.18 9.60
C TRP A 305 -11.29 -21.04 9.20
N SER A 306 -11.86 -20.81 8.01
CA SER A 306 -12.95 -21.63 7.45
C SER A 306 -12.49 -22.92 6.79
N SER A 307 -11.19 -23.15 6.59
CA SER A 307 -10.65 -24.35 5.91
C SER A 307 -10.13 -25.44 6.86
N HIS A 308 -10.40 -25.33 8.16
CA HIS A 308 -10.07 -26.34 9.20
C HIS A 308 -8.59 -26.52 9.50
N PHE A 309 -7.72 -25.64 8.99
CA PHE A 309 -6.29 -25.72 9.26
C PHE A 309 -5.94 -25.29 10.68
N ALA A 310 -6.69 -24.35 11.28
CA ALA A 310 -6.50 -23.98 12.68
C ALA A 310 -7.52 -24.64 13.59
N ARG A 311 -7.09 -25.13 14.76
CA ARG A 311 -8.05 -25.55 15.78
C ARG A 311 -8.84 -24.34 16.30
N PRO A 312 -10.05 -24.60 16.81
CA PRO A 312 -10.72 -23.72 17.76
C PRO A 312 -9.75 -23.00 18.70
N LEU A 313 -9.74 -21.67 18.69
CA LEU A 313 -9.10 -20.92 19.77
C LEU A 313 -9.67 -21.43 21.11
N PRO A 314 -8.85 -21.90 22.06
CA PRO A 314 -9.36 -22.35 23.36
C PRO A 314 -10.19 -21.24 23.99
N ARG A 315 -11.40 -21.57 24.46
CA ARG A 315 -12.31 -20.57 25.04
C ARG A 315 -11.63 -19.78 26.16
N GLN A 316 -10.79 -20.42 26.97
CA GLN A 316 -10.07 -19.78 28.08
C GLN A 316 -9.04 -18.74 27.60
N SER A 317 -8.21 -19.07 26.62
CA SER A 317 -7.29 -18.12 25.96
C SER A 317 -8.04 -16.93 25.37
N THR A 318 -9.12 -17.23 24.67
CA THR A 318 -9.99 -16.23 24.03
C THR A 318 -10.64 -15.29 25.06
N LEU A 319 -11.15 -15.85 26.16
CA LEU A 319 -11.73 -15.10 27.29
C LEU A 319 -10.69 -14.21 27.96
N ARG A 320 -9.45 -14.70 28.15
CA ARG A 320 -8.37 -13.91 28.75
C ARG A 320 -8.07 -12.66 27.91
N TRP A 321 -7.91 -12.82 26.60
CA TRP A 321 -7.72 -11.68 25.69
C TRP A 321 -8.90 -10.72 25.71
N ARG A 322 -10.12 -11.25 25.77
CA ARG A 322 -11.34 -10.43 25.79
C ARG A 322 -11.49 -9.63 27.08
N ASN A 323 -11.21 -10.22 28.22
CA ASN A 323 -11.32 -9.57 29.53
C ASN A 323 -10.29 -8.44 29.68
N GLU A 324 -9.15 -8.56 28.99
CA GLU A 324 -8.05 -7.60 29.06
C GLU A 324 -8.04 -6.59 27.90
N GLY A 325 -8.83 -6.84 26.83
CA GLY A 325 -8.83 -6.00 25.63
C GLY A 325 -9.87 -6.38 24.56
N ARG A 326 -9.52 -6.13 23.30
CA ARG A 326 -10.30 -6.36 22.09
C ARG A 326 -9.56 -7.36 21.22
N LEU A 327 -10.27 -8.37 20.74
CA LEU A 327 -9.79 -9.33 19.76
C LEU A 327 -10.55 -9.12 18.45
N VAL A 328 -9.81 -8.80 17.39
CA VAL A 328 -10.34 -8.69 16.03
C VAL A 328 -9.77 -9.80 15.18
N ALA A 329 -10.66 -10.50 14.51
CA ALA A 329 -10.42 -11.58 13.60
C ALA A 329 -10.62 -11.08 12.16
N VAL A 330 -9.64 -11.27 11.30
CA VAL A 330 -9.71 -10.99 9.86
C VAL A 330 -9.46 -12.27 9.08
N GLN A 331 -10.30 -12.52 8.09
CA GLN A 331 -10.18 -13.63 7.15
C GLN A 331 -10.17 -13.12 5.73
N SER A 332 -9.39 -13.81 4.90
CA SER A 332 -9.52 -13.81 3.45
C SER A 332 -9.94 -15.24 3.07
N ILE A 333 -10.82 -15.42 2.08
CA ILE A 333 -11.37 -16.73 1.67
C ILE A 333 -12.42 -17.29 2.66
N THR A 334 -13.57 -16.61 2.76
CA THR A 334 -14.75 -17.13 3.47
C THR A 334 -15.94 -17.36 2.53
N ALA A 335 -16.89 -18.21 2.97
CA ALA A 335 -18.17 -18.37 2.30
C ALA A 335 -19.09 -17.16 2.50
N GLU A 336 -19.01 -16.47 3.65
CA GLU A 336 -19.97 -15.46 4.02
C GLU A 336 -19.31 -14.12 4.36
N LYS A 337 -19.78 -13.04 3.76
CA LYS A 337 -19.18 -11.71 3.85
C LYS A 337 -19.02 -11.21 5.29
N HIS A 338 -19.98 -11.47 6.18
CA HIS A 338 -19.94 -11.02 7.57
C HIS A 338 -18.87 -11.74 8.42
N GLU A 339 -18.19 -12.75 7.87
CA GLU A 339 -17.09 -13.46 8.55
C GLU A 339 -15.72 -12.90 8.20
N LEU A 340 -15.62 -12.00 7.21
CA LEU A 340 -14.36 -11.41 6.77
C LEU A 340 -13.67 -10.61 7.87
N VAL A 341 -14.44 -9.86 8.65
CA VAL A 341 -13.93 -9.11 9.82
C VAL A 341 -14.92 -9.24 10.95
N GLN A 342 -14.45 -9.77 12.08
CA GLN A 342 -15.25 -10.02 13.28
C GLN A 342 -14.53 -9.49 14.52
N GLU A 343 -15.29 -8.93 15.45
CA GLU A 343 -14.82 -8.59 16.79
C GLU A 343 -15.44 -9.55 17.79
N LEU A 344 -14.63 -10.05 18.70
CA LEU A 344 -15.14 -10.81 19.83
C LEU A 344 -15.72 -9.86 20.89
N VAL A 345 -16.98 -10.07 21.25
CA VAL A 345 -17.70 -9.29 22.27
C VAL A 345 -18.27 -10.22 23.35
N GLY A 346 -18.79 -9.63 24.45
CA GLY A 346 -19.24 -10.37 25.65
C GLY A 346 -18.14 -10.59 26.69
N SER A 347 -18.52 -10.88 27.93
CA SER A 347 -17.63 -11.28 29.05
C SER A 347 -17.78 -12.77 29.35
N ASP A 348 -19.00 -13.21 29.66
CA ASP A 348 -19.32 -14.61 30.01
C ASP A 348 -19.97 -15.37 28.84
N ASP A 349 -20.80 -14.67 28.06
CA ASP A 349 -21.41 -15.12 26.81
C ASP A 349 -20.68 -14.50 25.61
N LEU A 350 -19.56 -15.10 25.24
CA LEU A 350 -18.77 -14.64 24.09
C LEU A 350 -19.59 -14.74 22.80
N ARG A 351 -19.46 -13.73 21.94
CA ARG A 351 -20.10 -13.67 20.62
C ARG A 351 -19.17 -13.05 19.59
N TRP A 352 -19.29 -13.49 18.34
CA TRP A 352 -18.66 -12.80 17.22
C TRP A 352 -19.62 -11.76 16.67
N ARG A 353 -19.20 -10.50 16.70
CA ARG A 353 -19.89 -9.37 16.07
C ARG A 353 -19.23 -9.07 14.74
N SER A 354 -19.99 -9.14 13.65
CA SER A 354 -19.45 -8.79 12.34
C SER A 354 -19.19 -7.28 12.22
N LEU A 355 -18.02 -6.94 11.69
CA LEU A 355 -17.65 -5.59 11.26
C LEU A 355 -17.76 -5.42 9.73
N SER A 356 -18.04 -6.51 9.02
CA SER A 356 -18.07 -6.65 7.56
C SER A 356 -19.49 -6.81 6.99
N GLU A 357 -20.51 -6.83 7.85
CA GLU A 357 -21.93 -6.87 7.45
C GLU A 357 -22.43 -5.49 6.96
N TRP A 358 -21.88 -5.02 5.84
CA TRP A 358 -22.29 -3.81 5.14
C TRP A 358 -21.81 -3.83 3.69
N ASP A 359 -22.46 -3.08 2.80
CA ASP A 359 -22.07 -3.06 1.39
C ASP A 359 -20.92 -2.07 1.11
N SER A 360 -19.81 -2.57 0.58
CA SER A 360 -18.66 -1.77 0.17
C SER A 360 -18.50 -1.71 -1.35
N GLY A 361 -19.42 -2.29 -2.12
CA GLY A 361 -19.29 -2.41 -3.58
C GLY A 361 -18.99 -1.07 -4.26
N GLU A 362 -19.67 -0.01 -3.84
CA GLU A 362 -19.46 1.35 -4.36
C GLU A 362 -18.08 1.95 -4.04
N LEU A 363 -17.35 1.40 -3.06
CA LEU A 363 -16.02 1.86 -2.65
C LEU A 363 -14.90 1.00 -3.23
N LEU A 364 -15.23 -0.14 -3.84
CA LEU A 364 -14.24 -1.00 -4.46
C LEU A 364 -13.86 -0.44 -5.84
N PRO A 365 -12.57 -0.44 -6.21
CA PRO A 365 -12.15 -0.12 -7.56
C PRO A 365 -12.95 -0.90 -8.61
N PRO A 366 -13.49 -0.25 -9.66
CA PRO A 366 -14.39 -0.90 -10.61
C PRO A 366 -13.81 -2.15 -11.29
N HIS A 367 -12.51 -2.13 -11.58
CA HIS A 367 -11.79 -3.26 -12.19
C HIS A 367 -11.75 -4.51 -11.30
N ILE A 368 -11.98 -4.39 -9.99
CA ILE A 368 -12.01 -5.53 -9.05
C ILE A 368 -13.31 -6.33 -9.21
N CYS A 369 -14.35 -5.72 -9.75
CA CYS A 369 -15.57 -6.44 -10.11
C CYS A 369 -15.44 -7.35 -11.34
N GLN A 370 -14.37 -7.21 -12.11
CA GLN A 370 -14.25 -7.95 -13.36
C GLN A 370 -13.85 -9.41 -13.07
N VAL A 371 -14.67 -10.35 -13.53
CA VAL A 371 -14.37 -11.79 -13.51
C VAL A 371 -14.47 -12.30 -14.95
N GLY A 372 -13.36 -12.76 -15.51
CA GLY A 372 -13.25 -13.03 -16.94
C GLY A 372 -13.32 -11.75 -17.77
N GLU A 373 -13.97 -11.81 -18.94
CA GLU A 373 -14.17 -10.64 -19.82
C GLU A 373 -15.44 -9.83 -19.49
N VAL A 374 -16.27 -10.32 -18.56
CA VAL A 374 -17.59 -9.74 -18.28
C VAL A 374 -17.52 -8.80 -17.08
N LEU A 375 -18.01 -7.56 -17.27
CA LEU A 375 -18.29 -6.62 -16.18
C LEU A 375 -19.63 -6.96 -15.52
N HIS A 376 -19.68 -6.97 -14.20
CA HIS A 376 -20.90 -7.31 -13.45
C HIS A 376 -21.89 -6.15 -13.34
N GLU A 377 -23.19 -6.49 -13.27
CA GLU A 377 -24.23 -5.55 -12.84
C GLU A 377 -23.88 -4.95 -11.47
N GLY A 378 -24.01 -3.62 -11.34
CA GLY A 378 -23.63 -2.87 -10.14
C GLY A 378 -22.19 -2.35 -10.14
N CYS A 379 -21.35 -2.80 -11.07
CA CYS A 379 -20.00 -2.28 -11.23
C CYS A 379 -20.02 -1.13 -12.24
N ARG A 380 -19.48 0.01 -11.82
CA ARG A 380 -19.40 1.18 -12.71
C ARG A 380 -18.45 0.81 -13.84
N LEU A 381 -18.84 1.10 -15.10
CA LEU A 381 -17.85 1.24 -16.15
C LEU A 381 -16.85 2.30 -15.67
N GLU A 382 -15.54 2.11 -15.93
CA GLU A 382 -14.64 3.24 -15.78
C GLU A 382 -15.25 4.40 -16.59
N PRO A 383 -15.57 5.54 -15.96
CA PRO A 383 -15.99 6.69 -16.75
C PRO A 383 -14.87 6.89 -17.77
N GLY A 384 -15.23 6.95 -19.06
CA GLY A 384 -14.24 7.25 -20.08
C GLY A 384 -13.44 8.46 -19.63
N LEU A 385 -12.12 8.45 -19.84
CA LEU A 385 -11.17 9.45 -19.31
C LEU A 385 -11.55 10.94 -19.51
N GLY A 386 -12.61 11.24 -20.27
CA GLY A 386 -13.16 12.59 -20.47
C GLY A 386 -14.29 13.03 -19.52
N ASP A 387 -14.75 12.22 -18.56
CA ASP A 387 -15.94 12.54 -17.72
C ASP A 387 -15.66 12.65 -16.20
N LEU A 388 -14.41 12.95 -15.82
CA LEU A 388 -13.99 13.11 -14.42
C LEU A 388 -14.48 14.41 -13.76
N ASP A 389 -14.93 15.39 -14.54
CA ASP A 389 -15.40 16.70 -14.03
C ASP A 389 -16.80 16.64 -13.37
N ALA A 390 -17.52 15.52 -13.50
CA ALA A 390 -18.87 15.36 -12.97
C ALA A 390 -18.96 14.47 -11.72
N HIS A 391 -17.84 14.20 -11.02
CA HIS A 391 -17.88 13.35 -9.83
C HIS A 391 -18.62 14.04 -8.66
N PRO A 392 -19.78 13.53 -8.16
CA PRO A 392 -20.57 14.18 -7.10
C PRO A 392 -19.90 14.25 -5.72
N LEU A 393 -18.65 13.80 -5.62
CA LEU A 393 -17.80 13.85 -4.42
C LEU A 393 -16.72 14.95 -4.50
N LEU A 394 -16.59 15.66 -5.64
CA LEU A 394 -15.61 16.73 -5.86
C LEU A 394 -16.21 18.15 -5.87
N ALA A 395 -17.52 18.30 -5.58
CA ALA A 395 -18.13 19.62 -5.45
C ALA A 395 -17.71 20.29 -4.14
N GLU A 396 -16.68 21.14 -4.22
CA GLU A 396 -16.14 21.94 -3.13
C GLU A 396 -17.21 22.82 -2.47
N ARG A 397 -17.26 22.80 -1.13
CA ARG A 397 -17.71 23.96 -0.35
C ARG A 397 -16.62 24.30 0.66
N HIS A 398 -16.06 25.50 0.51
CA HIS A 398 -15.08 26.09 1.41
C HIS A 398 -15.57 26.13 2.86
N CYS A 399 -14.72 25.66 3.79
CA CYS A 399 -14.81 25.96 5.22
C CYS A 399 -13.46 26.58 5.64
N PRO A 400 -13.41 27.82 6.15
CA PRO A 400 -12.19 28.39 6.71
C PRO A 400 -12.07 28.00 8.20
N GLY A 401 -10.90 27.48 8.59
CA GLY A 401 -10.58 27.28 10.00
C GLY A 401 -9.65 26.09 10.29
N SER A 402 -8.44 26.39 10.75
CA SER A 402 -7.34 25.47 11.02
C SER A 402 -7.55 24.52 12.20
N GLN A 403 -7.19 23.25 12.01
CA GLN A 403 -6.33 22.39 12.85
C GLN A 403 -6.44 20.96 12.29
N ALA A 404 -5.41 20.12 12.45
CA ALA A 404 -5.47 18.73 11.99
C ALA A 404 -6.59 17.97 12.74
N SER A 405 -7.75 17.88 12.10
CA SER A 405 -8.94 17.19 12.59
C SER A 405 -9.50 16.38 11.44
N PHE A 406 -9.82 15.11 11.67
CA PHE A 406 -10.74 14.38 10.81
C PHE A 406 -12.06 15.15 10.83
N CYS A 407 -12.35 15.91 9.76
CA CYS A 407 -13.60 16.66 9.65
C CYS A 407 -14.76 15.67 9.45
N LEU A 408 -15.40 15.30 10.56
CA LEU A 408 -16.58 14.44 10.62
C LEU A 408 -17.84 15.31 10.62
N LEU A 409 -18.37 15.67 9.45
CA LEU A 409 -19.76 16.14 9.35
C LEU A 409 -20.46 15.63 8.08
N SER A 410 -21.63 15.02 8.33
CA SER A 410 -22.72 14.64 7.40
C SER A 410 -22.59 13.35 6.56
N ARG A 411 -23.29 12.30 7.03
CA ARG A 411 -24.06 11.19 6.37
C ARG A 411 -23.84 10.76 4.90
N ARG A 412 -22.75 11.10 4.23
CA ARG A 412 -22.30 10.44 2.98
C ARG A 412 -21.13 9.52 3.30
N VAL A 413 -21.11 8.36 2.65
CA VAL A 413 -20.08 7.32 2.87
C VAL A 413 -18.71 7.94 2.59
N LEU A 414 -17.89 8.08 3.64
CA LEU A 414 -16.54 8.62 3.54
C LEU A 414 -15.63 7.58 2.89
N VAL A 415 -15.26 7.79 1.63
CA VAL A 415 -14.03 7.18 1.09
C VAL A 415 -12.88 7.70 1.98
N PRO A 416 -11.97 6.86 2.47
CA PRO A 416 -10.81 7.35 3.21
C PRO A 416 -9.99 8.27 2.29
N MET A 417 -10.09 9.57 2.52
CA MET A 417 -9.34 10.57 1.79
C MET A 417 -8.01 10.78 2.50
N VAL A 418 -6.92 10.79 1.73
CA VAL A 418 -5.62 11.22 2.21
C VAL A 418 -5.48 12.70 1.87
N THR A 419 -5.39 13.53 2.90
CA THR A 419 -5.11 14.96 2.75
C THR A 419 -3.61 15.16 2.54
N PHE A 420 -3.24 15.60 1.35
CA PHE A 420 -1.90 16.07 1.04
C PHE A 420 -1.74 17.52 1.43
N ARG A 421 -0.57 17.88 1.94
CA ARG A 421 -0.17 19.28 2.13
C ARG A 421 1.19 19.49 1.48
N CYS A 422 1.24 20.29 0.42
CA CYS A 422 2.50 20.66 -0.22
C CYS A 422 3.06 21.90 0.48
N GLY A 423 3.94 21.71 1.48
CA GLY A 423 4.62 22.82 2.17
C GLY A 423 3.70 23.85 2.84
N GLY A 424 2.42 23.52 3.06
CA GLY A 424 1.40 24.46 3.55
C GLY A 424 0.75 25.36 2.50
N LEU A 425 1.14 25.25 1.22
CA LEU A 425 0.67 26.13 0.13
C LEU A 425 -0.55 25.58 -0.61
N CYS A 426 -0.63 24.27 -0.81
CA CYS A 426 -1.86 23.63 -1.29
C CYS A 426 -2.20 22.37 -0.51
N GLN A 427 -3.50 22.11 -0.44
CA GLN A 427 -4.09 20.94 0.16
C GLN A 427 -4.95 20.23 -0.87
N SER A 428 -4.74 18.93 -1.07
CA SER A 428 -5.59 18.11 -1.94
C SER A 428 -5.99 16.84 -1.22
N GLU A 429 -7.21 16.39 -1.43
CA GLU A 429 -7.70 15.13 -0.91
C GLU A 429 -7.73 14.11 -2.05
N VAL A 430 -7.09 12.94 -1.87
CA VAL A 430 -7.23 11.83 -2.83
C VAL A 430 -7.78 10.58 -2.17
N PRO A 431 -8.55 9.75 -2.89
CA PRO A 431 -8.99 8.46 -2.38
C PRO A 431 -7.80 7.52 -2.16
N LEU A 432 -7.74 6.86 -1.00
CA LEU A 432 -6.67 5.93 -0.61
C LEU A 432 -6.45 4.75 -1.60
N PHE A 433 -7.47 4.40 -2.39
CA PHE A 433 -7.45 3.27 -3.34
C PHE A 433 -7.69 3.67 -4.81
N GLY A 434 -7.43 4.93 -5.17
CA GLY A 434 -7.59 5.43 -6.55
C GLY A 434 -6.39 5.13 -7.47
N LEU A 435 -6.66 5.12 -8.78
CA LEU A 435 -5.65 4.99 -9.84
C LEU A 435 -4.84 6.28 -10.07
N THR A 436 -5.28 7.41 -9.52
CA THR A 436 -4.61 8.71 -9.71
C THR A 436 -3.40 8.83 -8.81
N THR A 437 -2.24 8.98 -9.44
CA THR A 437 -0.98 9.32 -8.77
C THR A 437 -0.95 10.79 -8.37
N MET A 438 -0.11 11.15 -7.40
CA MET A 438 0.13 12.55 -7.04
C MET A 438 0.63 13.37 -8.24
N GLU A 439 1.39 12.76 -9.14
CA GLU A 439 1.86 13.35 -10.39
C GLU A 439 0.68 13.70 -11.32
N GLU A 440 -0.26 12.79 -11.50
CA GLU A 440 -1.50 13.05 -12.28
C GLU A 440 -2.40 14.09 -11.61
N THR A 441 -2.50 14.08 -10.28
CA THR A 441 -3.33 15.04 -9.52
C THR A 441 -2.73 16.45 -9.54
N LEU A 442 -1.40 16.57 -9.45
CA LEU A 442 -0.69 17.85 -9.54
C LEU A 442 -0.65 18.38 -10.97
N HIS A 443 -0.52 17.52 -11.99
CA HIS A 443 -0.62 17.92 -13.39
C HIS A 443 -2.02 18.44 -13.77
N GLN A 444 -3.07 17.99 -13.09
CA GLN A 444 -4.44 18.45 -13.29
C GLN A 444 -4.78 19.74 -12.52
N GLN A 445 -3.90 20.22 -11.63
CA GLN A 445 -4.10 21.42 -10.79
C GLN A 445 -3.01 22.47 -11.08
N PRO A 446 -3.06 23.16 -12.25
CA PRO A 446 -2.03 24.10 -12.70
C PRO A 446 -1.73 25.20 -11.67
N ALA A 447 -2.73 25.64 -10.90
CA ALA A 447 -2.60 26.71 -9.92
C ALA A 447 -1.55 26.44 -8.82
N CYS A 448 -1.35 25.19 -8.38
CA CYS A 448 -0.37 24.91 -7.32
C CYS A 448 1.07 24.83 -7.87
N ALA A 449 1.25 24.31 -9.09
CA ALA A 449 2.54 24.31 -9.77
C ALA A 449 3.00 25.74 -10.07
N ASP A 450 2.10 26.57 -10.58
CA ASP A 450 2.38 27.98 -10.89
C ASP A 450 2.71 28.77 -9.63
N ALA A 451 1.98 28.57 -8.53
CA ALA A 451 2.26 29.24 -7.25
C ALA A 451 3.61 28.83 -6.63
N VAL A 452 3.98 27.54 -6.70
CA VAL A 452 5.29 27.07 -6.21
C VAL A 452 6.43 27.59 -7.08
N VAL A 453 6.24 27.61 -8.41
CA VAL A 453 7.21 28.20 -9.34
C VAL A 453 7.37 29.70 -9.10
N GLU A 454 6.28 30.42 -8.87
CA GLU A 454 6.30 31.85 -8.55
C GLU A 454 6.98 32.11 -7.21
N LEU A 455 6.72 31.29 -6.18
CA LEU A 455 7.38 31.39 -4.89
C LEU A 455 8.88 31.11 -4.97
N LEU A 456 9.29 30.08 -5.73
CA LEU A 456 10.70 29.78 -5.99
C LEU A 456 11.38 30.89 -6.80
N ARG A 457 10.64 31.51 -7.73
CA ARG A 457 11.12 32.66 -8.50
C ARG A 457 11.28 33.89 -7.60
N LEU A 458 10.33 34.17 -6.70
CA LEU A 458 10.41 35.25 -5.70
C LEU A 458 11.54 35.00 -4.70
N ALA A 459 11.72 33.77 -4.23
CA ALA A 459 12.83 33.38 -3.37
C ALA A 459 14.17 33.54 -4.10
N GLY A 460 14.28 33.08 -5.36
CA GLY A 460 15.47 33.25 -6.18
C GLY A 460 15.80 34.72 -6.45
N GLN A 461 14.77 35.54 -6.72
CA GLN A 461 14.93 37.00 -6.92
C GLN A 461 15.35 37.72 -5.65
N SER A 462 14.79 37.36 -4.50
CA SER A 462 15.16 37.96 -3.20
C SER A 462 16.57 37.53 -2.76
N PHE A 463 16.95 36.26 -2.96
CA PHE A 463 18.33 35.82 -2.75
C PHE A 463 19.32 36.52 -3.69
N GLY A 464 18.98 36.65 -4.98
CA GLY A 464 19.79 37.39 -5.94
C GLY A 464 19.95 38.87 -5.60
N ALA A 465 18.86 39.54 -5.23
CA ALA A 465 18.88 40.95 -4.82
C ALA A 465 19.69 41.15 -3.53
N THR A 466 19.57 40.24 -2.56
CA THR A 466 20.35 40.29 -1.31
C THR A 466 21.84 40.02 -1.57
N ALA A 467 22.16 39.07 -2.44
CA ALA A 467 23.54 38.79 -2.83
C ALA A 467 24.18 39.99 -3.54
N VAL A 468 23.46 40.66 -4.45
CA VAL A 468 23.96 41.89 -5.11
C VAL A 468 24.09 43.05 -4.12
N ALA A 469 23.12 43.23 -3.21
CA ALA A 469 23.14 44.27 -2.20
C ALA A 469 24.29 44.12 -1.19
N LEU A 470 24.79 42.90 -0.96
CA LEU A 470 25.92 42.63 -0.09
C LEU A 470 27.27 42.60 -0.84
N ALA A 471 27.30 42.02 -2.03
CA ALA A 471 28.53 41.88 -2.82
C ALA A 471 29.01 43.22 -3.39
N LEU A 472 28.10 44.11 -3.81
CA LEU A 472 28.47 45.38 -4.43
C LEU A 472 29.16 46.35 -3.45
N PRO A 473 28.66 46.57 -2.20
CA PRO A 473 29.38 47.37 -1.21
C PRO A 473 30.73 46.76 -0.81
N MET A 474 30.82 45.42 -0.70
CA MET A 474 32.08 44.75 -0.40
C MET A 474 33.10 44.91 -1.54
N ALA A 475 32.66 44.81 -2.79
CA ALA A 475 33.52 45.02 -3.96
C ALA A 475 33.99 46.48 -4.03
N ILE A 476 33.08 47.44 -3.80
CA ILE A 476 33.43 48.88 -3.76
C ILE A 476 34.41 49.15 -2.61
N ALA A 477 34.15 48.64 -1.40
CA ALA A 477 35.05 48.81 -0.26
C ALA A 477 36.43 48.19 -0.52
N SER A 478 36.48 47.01 -1.12
CA SER A 478 37.73 46.35 -1.51
C SER A 478 38.49 47.16 -2.57
N LEU A 479 37.77 47.75 -3.54
CA LEU A 479 38.35 48.60 -4.57
C LEU A 479 38.90 49.90 -3.97
N CYS A 480 38.16 50.53 -3.06
CA CYS A 480 38.60 51.72 -2.34
C CYS A 480 39.84 51.45 -1.48
N LEU A 481 39.88 50.31 -0.77
CA LEU A 481 41.05 49.89 0.00
C LEU A 481 42.26 49.62 -0.90
N ALA A 482 42.06 48.98 -2.05
CA ALA A 482 43.12 48.75 -3.01
C ALA A 482 43.65 50.05 -3.64
N CYS A 483 42.77 51.02 -3.92
CA CYS A 483 43.17 52.34 -4.39
C CYS A 483 43.93 53.14 -3.31
N ALA A 484 43.47 53.13 -2.07
CA ALA A 484 44.14 53.81 -0.96
C ALA A 484 45.53 53.22 -0.66
N ALA A 485 45.66 51.89 -0.69
CA ALA A 485 46.96 51.21 -0.52
C ALA A 485 47.96 51.57 -1.63
N ARG A 486 47.47 51.84 -2.84
CA ARG A 486 48.31 52.19 -3.99
C ARG A 486 48.79 53.65 -3.94
N GLU A 487 48.00 54.56 -3.37
CA GLU A 487 48.43 55.94 -3.10
C GLU A 487 49.50 56.00 -1.98
N GLU A 488 49.48 55.06 -1.02
CA GLU A 488 50.54 54.94 -0.01
C GLU A 488 51.87 54.44 -0.58
N GLU A 489 51.87 53.58 -1.60
CA GLU A 489 53.09 53.11 -2.28
C GLU A 489 53.73 54.18 -3.19
N GLU A 490 52.94 55.11 -3.72
CA GLU A 490 53.44 56.19 -4.61
C GLU A 490 53.85 57.46 -3.84
N ALA A 491 53.67 57.51 -2.52
CA ALA A 491 54.19 58.58 -1.68
C ALA A 491 55.73 58.49 -1.60
N PRO A 492 56.49 59.51 -2.08
CA PRO A 492 57.95 59.46 -2.08
C PRO A 492 58.48 59.73 -0.67
N GLY A 493 58.64 58.68 0.14
CA GLY A 493 58.95 58.86 1.55
C GLY A 493 59.43 57.64 2.35
N GLY A 494 60.45 56.93 1.88
CA GLY A 494 61.38 56.18 2.75
C GLY A 494 60.98 54.75 3.19
N PRO A 495 61.96 53.87 3.48
CA PRO A 495 61.72 52.44 3.64
C PRO A 495 61.20 52.09 5.05
N VAL A 496 59.98 51.53 5.12
CA VAL A 496 59.49 50.85 6.33
C VAL A 496 59.85 49.36 6.23
N LYS A 497 60.79 48.92 7.07
CA LYS A 497 61.02 47.49 7.36
C LYS A 497 59.89 46.99 8.24
N LEU A 498 59.07 46.05 7.75
CA LEU A 498 58.19 45.24 8.58
C LEU A 498 58.56 43.76 8.45
N ALA A 499 58.91 43.19 9.60
CA ALA A 499 59.36 41.83 9.79
C ALA A 499 58.17 40.86 9.68
N LEU A 500 58.27 39.89 8.76
CA LEU A 500 57.43 38.70 8.75
C LEU A 500 58.01 37.69 9.73
N GLY A 501 57.33 37.50 10.85
CA GLY A 501 57.63 36.48 11.85
C GLY A 501 56.49 35.47 11.96
N GLY A 502 56.76 34.25 11.46
CA GLY A 502 56.35 32.97 12.06
C GLY A 502 54.85 32.62 12.13
N LEU A 503 54.46 31.56 11.42
CA LEU A 503 54.24 30.25 12.05
C LEU A 503 53.93 29.20 10.99
N ASN A 504 54.90 28.30 10.87
CA ASN A 504 54.87 27.08 10.10
C ASN A 504 54.38 25.93 11.01
N ASP A 505 53.88 24.88 10.37
CA ASP A 505 53.86 23.49 10.84
C ASP A 505 52.86 23.06 11.92
N SER A 506 51.75 22.48 11.48
CA SER A 506 51.29 21.15 11.94
C SER A 506 50.02 20.69 11.21
N LEU A 507 50.14 19.62 10.41
CA LEU A 507 49.10 18.59 10.21
C LEU A 507 49.70 17.44 9.38
N ARG A 508 50.23 16.43 10.09
CA ARG A 508 50.53 15.10 9.55
C ARG A 508 49.25 14.28 9.56
N CYS A 509 49.04 13.54 8.47
CA CYS A 509 48.04 12.49 8.30
C CYS A 509 48.44 11.22 9.08
N GLU A 510 47.45 10.52 9.64
CA GLU A 510 47.57 9.11 10.01
C GLU A 510 46.37 8.32 9.43
N GLY A 511 46.72 7.23 8.75
CA GLY A 511 46.21 5.86 8.97
C GLY A 511 44.76 5.55 8.65
#